data_AF-A0A9C9XU30-F1
#
_entry.id   AF-A0A9C9XU30-F1
#
_cell.length_a   1.000
_cell.length_b   1.000
_cell.length_c   1.000
_cell.angle_alpha   90.00
_cell.angle_beta   90.00
_cell.angle_gamma   90.00
#
_symmetry.space_group_name_H-M   'P 1'
#
loop_
_entity.id
_entity.type
_entity.pdbx_description
1 polymer ?
#
loop_
_entity_poly.entity_id
_entity_poly.type
_entity_poly.pdbx_seq_one_letter_code
_entity_poly.pdbx_strand_id
1 'polypeptide(L)' 'MTKVCCVCQRVQDGDHWSMTNALPADERVTHGYCPDCFSEAMAALDEFIRKQQLIRSAVASDSCPMLVGVLCA' A
#
# COMPACT_ATOMS: atom_id res chain seq x y z
N MET A 1 -15.12 -6.58 20.85
CA MET A 1 -15.41 -6.30 19.42
C MET A 1 -14.30 -6.97 18.65
N THR A 2 -14.62 -8.03 17.93
CA THR A 2 -13.61 -8.84 17.25
C THR A 2 -13.16 -8.13 15.98
N LYS A 3 -11.84 -8.14 15.70
CA LYS A 3 -11.29 -7.61 14.46
C LYS A 3 -10.95 -8.77 13.53
N VAL A 4 -11.35 -8.64 12.28
CA VAL A 4 -11.08 -9.61 11.21
C VAL A 4 -10.26 -8.92 10.13
N CYS A 5 -9.22 -9.61 9.67
CA CYS A 5 -8.42 -9.13 8.54
C CYS A 5 -9.22 -9.25 7.25
N CYS A 6 -9.39 -8.16 6.51
CA CYS A 6 -10.10 -8.15 5.22
C CYS A 6 -9.42 -9.00 4.14
N VAL A 7 -8.12 -9.24 4.28
CA VAL A 7 -7.31 -9.89 3.24
C VAL A 7 -7.25 -11.39 3.49
N CYS A 8 -6.72 -11.81 4.65
CA CYS A 8 -6.50 -13.22 4.95
C CYS A 8 -7.55 -13.83 5.89
N GLN A 9 -8.56 -13.05 6.32
CA GLN A 9 -9.64 -13.48 7.21
C GLN A 9 -9.20 -14.00 8.59
N ARG A 10 -7.93 -13.81 8.97
CA ARG A 10 -7.48 -14.03 10.35
C ARG A 10 -8.25 -13.15 11.32
N VAL A 11 -8.56 -13.71 12.47
CA VAL A 11 -9.29 -13.08 13.57
C VAL A 11 -8.30 -12.66 14.65
N GLN A 12 -8.47 -11.47 15.20
CA GLN A 12 -7.69 -10.99 16.33
C GLN A 12 -8.29 -11.52 17.65
N ASP A 13 -7.50 -12.28 18.40
CA ASP A 13 -7.77 -12.68 19.78
C ASP A 13 -6.64 -12.15 20.67
N GLY A 14 -6.93 -11.12 21.46
CA GLY A 14 -5.92 -10.35 22.18
C GLY A 14 -4.85 -9.79 21.24
N ASP A 15 -3.59 -10.18 21.46
CA ASP A 15 -2.44 -9.78 20.64
C ASP A 15 -2.12 -10.77 19.51
N HIS A 16 -2.90 -11.84 19.37
CA HIS A 16 -2.66 -12.90 18.41
C HIS A 16 -3.65 -12.84 17.25
N TRP A 17 -3.18 -13.28 16.08
CA TRP A 17 -3.99 -13.39 14.87
C TRP A 17 -4.01 -14.85 14.41
N SER A 18 -5.20 -15.46 14.37
CA SER A 18 -5.36 -16.87 14.02
C SER A 18 -6.48 -17.09 13.02
N MET A 19 -6.42 -18.21 12.31
CA MET A 19 -7.57 -18.72 11.55
C MET A 19 -8.54 -19.35 12.54
N THR A 20 -9.77 -18.85 12.56
CA THR A 20 -10.84 -19.38 13.41
C THR A 20 -12.01 -19.79 12.54
N ASN A 21 -12.52 -21.00 12.75
CA ASN A 21 -13.61 -21.57 11.94
C ASN A 21 -15.01 -21.12 12.40
N ALA A 22 -15.13 -20.42 13.54
CA ALA A 22 -16.40 -19.97 14.06
C ALA A 22 -16.24 -18.66 14.85
N LEU A 23 -16.86 -17.60 14.35
CA LEU A 23 -17.19 -16.44 15.17
C LEU A 23 -18.58 -16.67 15.78
N PRO A 24 -18.83 -16.27 17.05
CA PRO A 24 -20.16 -16.29 17.62
C PRO A 24 -21.14 -15.48 16.76
N ALA A 25 -22.36 -15.99 16.54
CA ALA A 25 -23.34 -15.38 15.64
C ALA A 25 -23.74 -13.94 16.02
N ASP A 26 -23.64 -13.59 17.30
CA ASP A 26 -24.00 -12.27 17.82
C ASP A 26 -22.80 -11.33 18.02
N GLU A 27 -21.62 -11.72 17.55
CA GLU A 27 -20.41 -10.92 17.77
C GLU A 27 -20.28 -9.76 16.76
N ARG A 28 -20.11 -8.54 17.28
CA ARG A 28 -19.83 -7.37 16.45
C ARG A 28 -18.40 -7.46 15.92
N VAL A 29 -18.30 -7.64 14.61
CA VAL A 29 -17.04 -7.72 13.87
C VAL A 29 -16.65 -6.36 13.29
N THR A 30 -15.37 -6.02 13.40
CA THR A 30 -14.72 -4.94 12.64
C THR A 30 -13.78 -5.51 11.61
N HIS A 31 -13.66 -4.80 10.50
CA HIS A 31 -12.79 -5.15 9.39
C HIS A 31 -11.52 -4.30 9.45
N GLY A 32 -10.35 -4.92 9.25
CA GLY A 32 -9.05 -4.24 9.26
C GLY A 32 -7.94 -5.07 8.60
N TYR A 33 -6.68 -4.78 8.92
CA TYR A 33 -5.53 -5.56 8.46
C TYR A 33 -4.86 -6.26 9.65
N CYS A 34 -4.42 -7.51 9.44
CA CYS A 34 -3.45 -8.13 10.34
C CYS A 34 -2.04 -7.54 10.06
N PRO A 35 -1.08 -7.69 10.98
CA PRO A 35 0.26 -7.14 10.82
C PRO A 35 0.92 -7.53 9.50
N ASP A 36 0.84 -8.81 9.11
CA ASP A 36 1.50 -9.29 7.89
C ASP A 36 0.90 -8.65 6.63
N CYS A 37 -0.44 -8.68 6.50
CA CYS A 37 -1.11 -8.08 5.33
C CYS A 37 -0.95 -6.56 5.31
N PHE A 38 -0.83 -5.90 6.47
CA PHE A 38 -0.54 -4.48 6.54
C PHE A 38 0.87 -4.18 6.02
N SER A 39 1.88 -4.94 6.49
CA SER A 39 3.27 -4.81 6.03
C SER A 39 3.40 -5.04 4.53
N GLU A 40 2.73 -6.06 3.99
CA GLU A 40 2.70 -6.32 2.54
C GLU A 40 2.09 -5.15 1.77
N ALA A 41 0.95 -4.62 2.23
CA ALA A 41 0.28 -3.49 1.59
C ALA A 41 1.16 -2.23 1.60
N MET A 42 1.82 -1.93 2.72
CA MET A 42 2.74 -0.80 2.82
C MET A 42 3.98 -0.97 1.94
N ALA A 43 4.56 -2.16 1.87
CA ALA A 43 5.70 -2.43 0.99
C ALA A 43 5.33 -2.25 -0.49
N ALA A 44 4.13 -2.67 -0.88
CA ALA A 44 3.61 -2.45 -2.23
C ALA A 44 3.39 -0.95 -2.54
N LEU A 45 2.89 -0.18 -1.57
CA LEU A 45 2.74 1.27 -1.70
C LEU A 45 4.09 1.97 -1.85
N ASP A 46 5.08 1.62 -1.04
CA ASP A 46 6.43 2.19 -1.12
C ASP A 46 7.08 1.91 -2.47
N GLU A 47 6.94 0.69 -2.99
CA GLU A 47 7.41 0.32 -4.34
C GLU A 47 6.72 1.15 -5.42
N PHE A 48 5.40 1.32 -5.31
CA PHE A 48 4.63 2.12 -6.25
C PHE A 48 5.06 3.59 -6.26
N ILE A 49 5.22 4.20 -5.08
CA ILE A 49 5.68 5.59 -4.94
C ILE A 49 7.08 5.75 -5.54
N ARG A 50 8.00 4.83 -5.25
CA ARG A 50 9.37 4.86 -5.80
C ARG A 50 9.36 4.81 -7.33
N LYS A 51 8.56 3.91 -7.93
CA LYS A 51 8.41 3.83 -9.39
C LYS A 51 7.87 5.12 -9.99
N GLN A 52 6.87 5.75 -9.35
CA GLN A 52 6.34 7.03 -9.82
C GLN A 52 7.37 8.15 -9.78
N GLN A 53 8.21 8.21 -8.74
CA GLN A 53 9.28 9.21 -8.66
C GLN A 53 10.29 9.04 -9.79
N LEU A 54 10.69 7.80 -10.10
CA LEU A 54 11.59 7.52 -11.22
C LEU A 54 10.99 7.93 -12.56
N ILE A 55 9.73 7.56 -12.81
CA ILE A 55 9.02 7.97 -14.03
C ILE A 55 8.94 9.50 -14.10
N ARG A 56 8.54 10.17 -13.02
CA ARG A 56 8.45 11.64 -12.99
C ARG A 56 9.81 12.30 -13.26
N SER A 57 10.90 11.77 -12.71
CA SER A 57 12.23 12.30 -12.99
C SER A 57 12.68 12.07 -14.44
N ALA A 58 12.34 10.93 -15.03
CA ALA A 58 12.64 10.63 -16.44
C ALA A 58 11.83 11.51 -17.40
N VAL A 59 10.55 11.73 -17.12
CA VAL A 59 9.68 12.60 -17.94
C VAL A 59 10.08 14.07 -17.79
N ALA A 60 10.56 14.50 -16.62
CA ALA A 60 11.05 15.87 -16.42
C ALA A 60 12.36 16.14 -17.18
N SER A 61 13.22 15.12 -17.36
CA SER A 61 14.45 15.25 -18.16
C SER A 61 14.18 15.28 -19.68
N ASP A 62 13.04 14.77 -20.14
CA ASP A 62 12.67 14.77 -21.57
C ASP A 62 11.94 16.05 -22.01
N SER A 63 11.57 16.94 -21.09
CA SER A 63 11.10 18.29 -21.42
C SER A 63 12.26 19.28 -21.60
N CYS A 64 13.17 18.97 -22.51
CA CYS A 64 14.01 19.97 -23.16
C CYS A 64 13.80 19.81 -24.68
N PRO A 65 12.86 20.53 -25.30
CA PRO A 65 13.00 20.76 -26.73
C PRO A 65 14.33 21.48 -26.87
N MET A 66 15.28 20.81 -27.50
CA MET A 66 16.56 21.35 -27.95
C MET A 66 16.29 22.54 -28.88
N LEU A 67 15.96 23.71 -28.33
CA LEU A 67 16.23 24.98 -28.98
C LEU A 67 17.70 25.26 -28.70
N VAL A 68 18.50 24.64 -29.57
CA VAL A 68 19.86 25.04 -29.91
C VAL A 68 19.97 26.55 -29.76
N GLY A 69 20.82 26.98 -28.82
CA GLY A 69 21.17 28.37 -28.63
C GLY A 69 21.73 28.94 -29.94
N VAL A 70 20.88 29.64 -30.69
CA VAL A 70 21.35 30.78 -31.46
C VAL A 70 21.51 31.90 -30.45
N LEU A 71 22.75 32.33 -30.29
CA LEU A 71 23.13 33.45 -29.44
C LEU A 71 22.24 34.66 -29.74
N CYS A 72 21.57 35.17 -28.70
CA CYS A 72 21.16 36.56 -28.64
C CYS A 72 22.40 37.39 -28.32
N ALA A 73 23.03 37.97 -29.35
CA ALA A 73 23.88 39.16 -29.29
C ALA A 73 23.96 39.77 -30.69
#